data_AF-A0A2M9M3V4-F1
#
_entry.id   AF-A0A2M9M3V4-F1
#
_cell.length_a   1.000
_cell.length_b   1.000
_cell.length_c   1.000
_cell.angle_alpha   90.00
_cell.angle_beta   90.00
_cell.angle_gamma   90.00
#
_symmetry.space_group_name_H-M   'P 1'
#
loop_
_entity.id
_entity.type
_entity.pdbx_description
1 polymer ?
#
loop_
_entity_poly.entity_id
_entity_poly.type
_entity_poly.pdbx_seq_one_letter_code
_entity_poly.pdbx_strand_id
1 'polypeptide(L)'
;MSTGTGFRRVAVVAPDSRIDVALPENIPVSDIYPEILRLTGQRQPPGAPTGYYLFRADGGALDSARTLADQRVVDGEMLHLRPFSQSLPPAVFDDVSDAVAAAVTRDRRLWNDGLLRGTGLVGVGVLLTLLALVLWFADPVRHDMHSLPGVIAGMAGVLLAAFAGVRARVYGDQPSAVALGLGALPVVLCAGSGIVGPDAGHGAGRLQFLLGCLAVLVVSVALVVLSPSGDAPFIAATFAAAVGTLAAFLAIISEATAAQAAAVCAPTVIGFMAFLPGLATRLARLPVGYVTPRSLSQEWEAGAELRGGEEPVGPDPVDEERVAAQARRGHELLLGLLGGCCAVLIGAAGVLGFTHSAWAQLLALATGLATLLRARLFRYTTQVACAVVAGLAALSLLVLGVASNPPTGMLNDFLTGDRTPLDLRTLWLALVVIGAVALVTTVALTVPKKGLTPFWGRALDLADGFLLLSLMPLCLAVLDLYSQARSMTSG
;
A
#
# COMPACT_ATOMS: atom_id res chain seq x y z
N MET A 1 40.64 32.72 -44.35
CA MET A 1 40.12 32.81 -42.97
C MET A 1 39.70 31.42 -42.54
N SER A 2 40.35 30.87 -41.50
CA SER A 2 40.10 29.53 -40.99
C SER A 2 38.84 29.52 -40.13
N THR A 3 37.70 29.08 -40.67
CA THR A 3 36.48 28.82 -39.90
C THR A 3 36.66 27.53 -39.10
N GLY A 4 37.16 27.64 -37.86
CA GLY A 4 37.12 26.54 -36.92
C GLY A 4 35.66 26.21 -36.60
N THR A 5 35.23 24.97 -36.87
CA THR A 5 33.93 24.47 -36.45
C THR A 5 33.95 24.29 -34.93
N GLY A 6 33.48 25.28 -34.17
CA GLY A 6 33.19 25.09 -32.76
C GLY A 6 31.99 24.17 -32.61
N PHE A 7 32.05 23.26 -31.64
CA PHE A 7 30.97 22.34 -31.32
C PHE A 7 30.46 22.67 -29.92
N ARG A 8 29.14 22.53 -29.73
CA ARG A 8 28.49 22.58 -28.42
C ARG A 8 27.99 21.20 -28.04
N ARG A 9 28.38 20.75 -26.86
CA ARG A 9 27.91 19.48 -26.28
C ARG A 9 26.58 19.74 -25.59
N VAL A 10 25.49 19.22 -26.13
CA VAL A 10 24.14 19.38 -25.60
C VAL A 10 23.48 18.03 -25.37
N ALA A 11 22.55 17.99 -24.42
CA ALA A 11 21.72 16.81 -24.18
C ALA A 11 20.37 17.01 -24.87
N VAL A 12 20.08 16.23 -25.91
CA VAL A 12 18.79 16.25 -26.60
C VAL A 12 17.88 15.20 -25.98
N VAL A 13 16.77 15.65 -25.42
CA VAL A 13 15.73 14.82 -24.79
C VAL A 13 14.54 14.72 -25.75
N ALA A 14 14.37 13.56 -26.37
CA ALA A 14 13.19 13.21 -27.16
C ALA A 14 12.21 12.39 -26.29
N PRO A 15 10.97 12.12 -26.77
CA PRO A 15 9.95 11.42 -25.99
C PRO A 15 10.39 10.08 -25.42
N ASP A 16 11.10 9.28 -26.23
CA ASP A 16 11.48 7.91 -25.88
C ASP A 16 13.01 7.72 -25.80
N SER A 17 13.79 8.78 -25.95
CA SER A 17 15.25 8.70 -25.99
C SER A 17 15.92 9.97 -25.50
N ARG A 18 17.06 9.82 -24.84
CA ARG A 18 17.97 10.94 -24.54
C ARG A 18 19.33 10.65 -25.14
N ILE A 19 19.89 11.61 -25.86
CA ILE A 19 21.22 11.52 -26.45
C ILE A 19 22.06 12.73 -26.07
N ASP A 20 23.33 12.52 -25.78
CA ASP A 20 24.29 13.61 -25.59
C ASP A 20 25.10 13.74 -26.89
N VAL A 21 24.98 14.89 -27.56
CA VAL A 21 25.54 15.12 -28.89
C VAL A 21 26.35 16.40 -28.93
N ALA A 22 27.43 16.38 -29.71
CA ALA A 22 28.20 17.57 -30.04
C ALA A 22 27.64 18.17 -31.34
N LEU A 23 26.90 19.26 -31.26
CA LEU A 23 26.30 19.93 -32.40
C LEU A 23 27.17 21.10 -32.86
N PRO A 24 27.31 21.32 -34.19
CA PRO A 24 28.09 22.45 -34.71
C PRO A 24 27.43 23.78 -34.33
N GLU A 25 28.22 24.71 -33.78
CA GLU A 25 27.67 25.93 -33.16
C GLU A 25 27.29 27.02 -34.18
N ASN A 26 27.91 26.98 -35.37
CA ASN A 26 27.82 28.00 -36.42
C ASN A 26 26.92 27.60 -37.60
N ILE A 27 26.16 26.50 -37.47
CA ILE A 27 25.22 26.03 -38.49
C ILE A 27 23.79 26.32 -38.02
N PRO A 28 22.87 26.77 -38.90
CA PRO A 28 21.48 26.94 -38.56
C PRO A 28 20.85 25.66 -38.01
N VAL A 29 19.99 25.78 -37.01
CA VAL A 29 19.35 24.63 -36.38
C VAL A 29 18.54 23.79 -37.40
N SER A 30 17.99 24.41 -38.45
CA SER A 30 17.31 23.75 -39.56
C SER A 30 18.11 22.60 -40.19
N ASP A 31 19.41 22.81 -40.36
CA ASP A 31 20.29 21.92 -41.12
C ASP A 31 20.79 20.76 -40.25
N ILE A 32 20.68 20.92 -38.92
CA ILE A 32 21.09 19.94 -37.91
C ILE A 32 19.92 19.00 -37.54
N TYR A 33 18.66 19.42 -37.75
CA TYR A 33 17.47 18.60 -37.41
C TYR A 33 17.46 17.19 -38.02
N PRO A 34 17.77 16.98 -39.31
CA PRO A 34 17.73 15.63 -39.89
C PRO A 34 18.69 14.67 -39.17
N GLU A 35 19.85 15.19 -38.74
CA GLU A 35 20.86 14.44 -38.01
C GLU A 35 20.38 14.14 -36.58
N ILE A 36 19.80 15.12 -35.88
CA ILE A 36 19.22 14.92 -34.54
C ILE A 36 18.09 13.89 -34.58
N LEU A 37 17.21 13.95 -35.58
CA LEU A 37 16.12 12.98 -35.75
C LEU A 37 16.64 11.58 -36.04
N ARG A 38 17.70 11.46 -36.86
CA ARG A 38 18.38 10.19 -37.12
C ARG A 38 18.99 9.61 -35.85
N LEU A 39 19.68 10.43 -35.06
CA LEU A 39 20.35 10.00 -33.83
C LEU A 39 19.37 9.68 -32.69
N THR A 40 18.23 10.38 -32.62
CA THR A 40 17.16 10.11 -31.64
C THR A 40 16.20 9.01 -32.09
N GLY A 41 16.34 8.50 -33.32
CA GLY A 41 15.46 7.47 -33.89
C GLY A 41 14.00 7.91 -34.05
N GLN A 42 13.71 9.21 -33.94
CA GLN A 42 12.36 9.73 -33.95
C GLN A 42 11.78 9.67 -35.36
N ARG A 43 10.61 9.04 -35.49
CA ARG A 43 9.85 8.96 -36.73
C ARG A 43 8.54 9.71 -36.54
N GLN A 44 8.15 10.43 -37.58
CA GLN A 44 6.90 11.17 -37.55
C GLN A 44 5.70 10.20 -37.44
N PRO A 45 4.79 10.38 -36.47
CA PRO A 45 3.58 9.57 -36.37
C PRO A 45 2.69 9.77 -37.62
N PRO A 46 2.05 8.70 -38.13
CA PRO A 46 1.10 8.82 -39.23
C PRO A 46 -0.03 9.79 -38.86
N GLY A 47 -0.26 10.82 -39.70
CA GLY A 47 -1.34 11.81 -39.50
C GLY A 47 -1.01 13.02 -38.62
N ALA A 48 0.21 13.12 -38.06
CA ALA A 48 0.64 14.32 -37.35
C ALA A 48 1.25 15.37 -38.32
N PRO A 49 1.01 16.68 -38.10
CA PRO A 49 1.71 17.75 -38.82
C PRO A 49 3.23 17.59 -38.83
N THR A 50 3.87 17.92 -39.95
CA THR A 50 5.30 17.74 -40.18
C THR A 50 6.15 18.76 -39.45
N GLY A 51 7.13 18.28 -38.69
CA GLY A 51 8.15 19.10 -38.05
C GLY A 51 8.41 18.72 -36.60
N TYR A 52 9.66 18.87 -36.18
CA TYR A 52 10.08 18.83 -34.78
C TYR A 52 10.73 20.16 -34.43
N TYR A 53 10.53 20.61 -33.20
CA TYR A 53 11.12 21.83 -32.66
C TYR A 53 11.93 21.51 -31.42
N LEU A 54 13.09 22.14 -31.29
CA LEU A 54 13.89 22.12 -30.08
C LEU A 54 13.44 23.23 -29.13
N PHE A 55 13.18 22.85 -27.89
CA PHE A 55 12.85 23.75 -26.80
C PHE A 55 13.95 23.72 -25.76
N ARG A 56 14.23 24.85 -25.14
CA ARG A 56 15.04 24.92 -23.94
C ARG A 56 14.25 24.45 -22.72
N ALA A 57 14.97 24.17 -21.63
CA ALA A 57 14.37 23.82 -20.34
C ALA A 57 13.46 24.93 -19.77
N ASP A 58 13.69 26.20 -20.14
CA ASP A 58 12.86 27.36 -19.77
C ASP A 58 11.57 27.48 -20.61
N GLY A 59 11.37 26.59 -21.59
CA GLY A 59 10.22 26.59 -22.49
C GLY A 59 10.37 27.47 -23.73
N GLY A 60 11.50 28.14 -23.92
CA GLY A 60 11.79 28.90 -25.15
C GLY A 60 12.03 27.97 -26.34
N ALA A 61 11.31 28.19 -27.45
CA ALA A 61 11.57 27.49 -28.71
C ALA A 61 12.83 28.07 -29.38
N LEU A 62 13.70 27.19 -29.87
CA LEU A 62 14.82 27.61 -30.72
C LEU A 62 14.30 27.99 -32.10
N ASP A 63 14.75 29.15 -32.58
CA ASP A 63 14.55 29.61 -33.95
C ASP A 63 15.36 28.73 -34.89
N SER A 64 14.66 28.08 -35.82
CA SER A 64 15.27 27.14 -36.76
C SER A 64 16.19 27.82 -37.77
N ALA A 65 15.99 29.13 -38.02
CA ALA A 65 16.77 29.90 -38.98
C ALA A 65 18.12 30.42 -38.41
N ARG A 66 18.33 30.29 -37.09
CA ARG A 66 19.51 30.84 -36.40
C ARG A 66 20.45 29.72 -35.95
N THR A 67 21.73 30.08 -35.74
CA THR A 67 22.74 29.15 -35.22
C THR A 67 22.58 28.95 -33.70
N LEU A 68 23.19 27.89 -33.15
CA LEU A 68 23.21 27.67 -31.70
C LEU A 68 24.00 28.78 -30.96
N ALA A 69 25.06 29.28 -31.59
CA ALA A 69 25.86 30.39 -31.07
C ALA A 69 25.06 31.70 -31.01
N ASP A 70 24.30 32.04 -32.06
CA ASP A 70 23.46 33.26 -32.10
C ASP A 70 22.37 33.25 -31.04
N GLN A 71 21.87 32.05 -30.73
CA GLN A 71 20.84 31.85 -29.71
C GLN A 71 21.44 31.70 -28.30
N ARG A 72 22.78 31.72 -28.16
CA ARG A 72 23.52 31.59 -26.90
C ARG A 72 23.28 30.28 -26.16
N VAL A 73 23.21 29.16 -26.89
CA VAL A 73 23.13 27.82 -26.28
C VAL A 73 24.48 27.48 -25.65
N VAL A 74 24.46 27.04 -24.39
CA VAL A 74 25.66 26.75 -23.60
C VAL A 74 26.01 25.26 -23.65
N ASP A 75 27.28 24.92 -23.47
CA ASP A 75 27.70 23.53 -23.26
C ASP A 75 27.03 22.93 -22.02
N GLY A 76 26.48 21.73 -22.17
CA GLY A 76 25.72 21.00 -21.17
C GLY A 76 24.23 21.35 -21.11
N GLU A 77 23.75 22.26 -21.96
CA GLU A 77 22.33 22.65 -21.98
C GLU A 77 21.43 21.50 -22.47
N MET A 78 20.27 21.34 -21.82
CA MET A 78 19.26 20.35 -22.18
C MET A 78 18.26 20.94 -23.16
N LEU A 79 18.15 20.31 -24.33
CA LEU A 79 17.20 20.68 -25.38
C LEU A 79 16.13 19.59 -25.53
N HIS A 80 14.88 19.96 -25.41
CA HIS A 80 13.73 19.07 -25.56
C HIS A 80 13.25 19.06 -27.00
N LEU A 81 13.28 17.91 -27.64
CA LEU A 81 12.75 17.71 -28.98
C LEU A 81 11.25 17.39 -28.89
N ARG A 82 10.40 18.28 -29.40
CA ARG A 82 8.93 18.11 -29.39
C ARG A 82 8.36 18.10 -30.81
N PRO A 83 7.35 17.25 -31.10
CA PRO A 83 6.62 17.31 -32.37
C PRO A 83 5.90 18.66 -32.55
N PHE A 84 5.81 19.14 -33.78
CA PHE A 84 5.14 20.41 -34.10
C PHE A 84 3.66 20.43 -33.63
N SER A 85 3.00 19.27 -33.65
CA SER A 85 1.63 19.10 -33.14
C SER A 85 1.45 19.53 -31.67
N GLN A 86 2.53 19.49 -30.88
CA GLN A 86 2.55 19.89 -29.47
C GLN A 86 2.96 21.35 -29.26
N SER A 87 3.37 22.05 -30.32
CA SER A 87 3.75 23.47 -30.30
C SER A 87 2.73 24.39 -30.95
N LEU A 88 1.60 23.87 -31.43
CA LEU A 88 0.52 24.74 -31.90
C LEU A 88 -0.02 25.56 -30.71
N PRO A 89 -0.39 26.84 -30.95
CA PRO A 89 -1.16 27.61 -29.98
C PRO A 89 -2.39 26.81 -29.52
N PRO A 90 -2.83 26.96 -28.27
CA PRO A 90 -4.06 26.33 -27.83
C PRO A 90 -5.19 26.66 -28.80
N ALA A 91 -6.02 25.67 -29.11
CA ALA A 91 -7.15 25.85 -30.01
C ALA A 91 -7.97 27.06 -29.57
N VAL A 92 -8.05 28.07 -30.45
CA VAL A 92 -8.93 29.21 -30.26
C VAL A 92 -10.30 28.74 -30.71
N PHE A 93 -11.23 28.65 -29.77
CA PHE A 93 -12.60 28.29 -30.08
C PHE A 93 -13.35 29.56 -30.49
N ASP A 94 -14.01 29.51 -31.63
CA ASP A 94 -14.79 30.64 -32.15
C ASP A 94 -16.13 30.80 -31.40
N ASP A 95 -16.59 29.75 -30.70
CA ASP A 95 -17.81 29.75 -29.91
C ASP A 95 -17.52 29.47 -28.42
N VAL A 96 -18.10 30.31 -27.55
CA VAL A 96 -18.03 30.17 -26.09
C VAL A 96 -18.66 28.85 -25.64
N SER A 97 -19.69 28.37 -26.34
CA SER A 97 -20.36 27.11 -26.01
C SER A 97 -19.46 25.90 -26.28
N ASP A 98 -18.70 25.90 -27.38
CA ASP A 98 -17.69 24.87 -27.68
C ASP A 98 -16.50 24.95 -26.71
N ALA A 99 -16.06 26.16 -26.35
CA ALA A 99 -15.02 26.34 -25.34
C ALA A 99 -15.45 25.77 -23.98
N VAL A 100 -16.70 26.00 -23.57
CA VAL A 100 -17.27 25.45 -22.32
C VAL A 100 -17.45 23.93 -22.42
N ALA A 101 -17.95 23.41 -23.54
CA ALA A 101 -18.11 21.98 -23.75
C ALA A 101 -16.76 21.24 -23.74
N ALA A 102 -15.75 21.80 -24.40
CA ALA A 102 -14.37 21.29 -24.40
C ALA A 102 -13.72 21.38 -23.02
N ALA A 103 -13.94 22.46 -22.26
CA ALA A 103 -13.47 22.60 -20.89
C ALA A 103 -14.11 21.57 -19.95
N VAL A 104 -15.44 21.39 -20.04
CA VAL A 104 -16.18 20.43 -19.19
C VAL A 104 -15.79 18.98 -19.49
N THR A 105 -15.62 18.62 -20.77
CA THR A 105 -15.21 17.27 -21.17
C THR A 105 -13.74 16.98 -20.85
N ARG A 106 -12.87 17.99 -20.85
CA ARG A 106 -11.46 17.85 -20.43
C ARG A 106 -11.30 17.70 -18.92
N ASP A 107 -12.09 18.41 -18.12
CA ASP A 107 -11.96 18.43 -16.66
C ASP A 107 -12.75 17.32 -15.93
N ARG A 108 -13.78 16.76 -16.55
CA ARG A 108 -14.63 15.75 -15.91
C ARG A 108 -14.53 14.40 -16.62
N ARG A 109 -14.04 13.39 -15.89
CA ARG A 109 -14.17 11.99 -16.31
C ARG A 109 -15.66 11.62 -16.29
N LEU A 110 -16.25 11.42 -17.47
CA LEU A 110 -17.59 10.87 -17.60
C LEU A 110 -17.63 9.43 -17.08
N TRP A 111 -18.78 9.00 -16.57
CA TRP A 111 -19.00 7.60 -16.20
C TRP A 111 -18.74 6.72 -17.43
N ASN A 112 -17.90 5.70 -17.26
CA ASN A 112 -17.49 4.82 -18.33
C ASN A 112 -17.53 3.36 -17.86
N ASP A 113 -17.42 2.43 -18.81
CA ASP A 113 -17.48 1.00 -18.54
C ASP A 113 -16.40 0.53 -17.55
N GLY A 114 -15.24 1.21 -17.52
CA GLY A 114 -14.18 0.94 -16.54
C GLY A 114 -14.59 1.27 -15.10
N LEU A 115 -15.25 2.41 -14.89
CA LEU A 115 -15.80 2.81 -13.59
C LEU A 115 -16.97 1.90 -13.20
N LEU A 116 -17.85 1.56 -14.13
CA LEU A 116 -18.95 0.62 -13.91
C LEU A 116 -18.42 -0.75 -13.48
N ARG A 117 -17.40 -1.26 -14.17
CA ARG A 117 -16.73 -2.52 -13.82
C ARG A 117 -16.07 -2.44 -12.44
N GLY A 118 -15.31 -1.38 -12.17
CA GLY A 118 -14.62 -1.20 -10.88
C GLY A 118 -15.60 -1.16 -9.71
N THR A 119 -16.67 -0.36 -9.83
CA THR A 119 -17.72 -0.26 -8.81
C THR A 119 -18.52 -1.55 -8.66
N GLY A 120 -18.82 -2.24 -9.75
CA GLY A 120 -19.44 -3.57 -9.74
C GLY A 120 -18.61 -4.60 -8.99
N LEU A 121 -17.30 -4.64 -9.21
CA LEU A 121 -16.38 -5.56 -8.50
C LEU A 121 -16.27 -5.24 -7.01
N VAL A 122 -16.26 -3.96 -6.63
CA VAL A 122 -16.35 -3.55 -5.22
C VAL A 122 -17.68 -4.02 -4.62
N GLY A 123 -18.79 -3.83 -5.34
CA GLY A 123 -20.11 -4.32 -4.95
C GLY A 123 -20.14 -5.83 -4.70
N VAL A 124 -19.51 -6.62 -5.57
CA VAL A 124 -19.36 -8.08 -5.37
C VAL A 124 -18.62 -8.39 -4.07
N GLY A 125 -17.48 -7.73 -3.80
CA GLY A 125 -16.75 -7.94 -2.55
C GLY A 125 -17.57 -7.59 -1.30
N VAL A 126 -18.31 -6.48 -1.34
CA VAL A 126 -19.22 -6.07 -0.26
C VAL A 126 -20.33 -7.10 -0.05
N LEU A 127 -21.03 -7.52 -1.12
CA LEU A 127 -22.12 -8.48 -1.03
C LEU A 127 -21.67 -9.86 -0.54
N LEU A 128 -20.47 -10.31 -0.92
CA LEU A 128 -19.91 -11.57 -0.42
C LEU A 128 -19.50 -11.48 1.06
N THR A 129 -19.02 -10.31 1.50
CA THR A 129 -18.77 -10.06 2.93
C THR A 129 -20.08 -10.05 3.72
N LEU A 130 -21.13 -9.42 3.18
CA LEU A 130 -22.48 -9.46 3.76
C LEU A 130 -23.05 -10.87 3.79
N LEU A 131 -22.80 -11.70 2.77
CA LEU A 131 -23.18 -13.11 2.77
C LEU A 131 -22.52 -13.86 3.95
N ALA A 132 -21.23 -13.66 4.19
CA ALA A 132 -20.56 -14.25 5.35
C ALA A 132 -21.20 -13.79 6.67
N LEU A 133 -21.54 -12.51 6.81
CA LEU A 133 -22.25 -12.00 7.99
C LEU A 133 -23.64 -12.63 8.14
N VAL A 134 -24.42 -12.74 7.05
CA VAL A 134 -25.74 -13.39 7.07
C VAL A 134 -25.62 -14.84 7.55
N LEU A 135 -24.60 -15.57 7.08
CA LEU A 135 -24.37 -16.95 7.50
C LEU A 135 -23.89 -17.03 8.96
N TRP A 136 -23.02 -16.11 9.40
CA TRP A 136 -22.53 -16.02 10.77
C TRP A 136 -23.64 -15.74 11.78
N PHE A 137 -24.59 -14.87 11.42
CA PHE A 137 -25.73 -14.50 12.26
C PHE A 137 -26.96 -15.39 12.05
N ALA A 138 -26.86 -16.49 11.26
CA ALA A 138 -27.95 -17.44 11.09
C ALA A 138 -28.33 -18.14 12.40
N ASP A 139 -27.35 -18.43 13.25
CA ASP A 139 -27.55 -18.66 14.69
C ASP A 139 -27.10 -17.41 15.45
N PRO A 140 -28.02 -16.53 15.86
CA PRO A 140 -27.67 -15.24 16.46
C PRO A 140 -27.10 -15.37 17.88
N VAL A 141 -27.24 -16.52 18.53
CA VAL A 141 -26.82 -16.71 19.93
C VAL A 141 -25.49 -17.44 20.02
N ARG A 142 -25.34 -18.54 19.26
CA ARG A 142 -24.15 -19.41 19.36
C ARG A 142 -23.17 -19.20 18.22
N HIS A 143 -23.62 -18.60 17.11
CA HIS A 143 -22.87 -18.57 15.86
C HIS A 143 -22.38 -19.96 15.45
N ASP A 144 -23.21 -20.99 15.66
CA ASP A 144 -22.85 -22.36 15.34
C ASP A 144 -22.87 -22.58 13.83
N MET A 145 -21.66 -22.73 13.28
CA MET A 145 -21.44 -22.95 11.87
C MET A 145 -21.34 -24.44 11.52
N HIS A 146 -21.42 -25.36 12.48
CA HIS A 146 -21.43 -26.81 12.25
C HIS A 146 -22.81 -27.33 11.83
N SER A 147 -23.47 -26.57 10.97
CA SER A 147 -24.81 -26.88 10.47
C SER A 147 -24.94 -26.36 9.03
N LEU A 148 -26.17 -26.28 8.52
CA LEU A 148 -26.46 -25.87 7.15
C LEU A 148 -25.77 -24.55 6.70
N PRO A 149 -25.65 -23.49 7.53
CA PRO A 149 -24.91 -22.28 7.18
C PRO A 149 -23.43 -22.55 6.84
N GLY A 150 -22.75 -23.44 7.57
CA GLY A 150 -21.35 -23.80 7.29
C GLY A 150 -21.18 -24.62 6.02
N VAL A 151 -22.14 -25.48 5.69
CA VAL A 151 -22.16 -26.22 4.42
C VAL A 151 -22.34 -25.26 3.25
N ILE A 152 -23.28 -24.31 3.34
CA ILE A 152 -23.48 -23.26 2.34
C ILE A 152 -22.21 -22.42 2.21
N ALA A 153 -21.61 -22.01 3.32
CA ALA A 153 -20.37 -21.26 3.33
C ALA A 153 -19.23 -22.03 2.66
N GLY A 154 -19.10 -23.34 2.95
CA GLY A 154 -18.07 -24.19 2.36
C GLY A 154 -18.23 -24.32 0.85
N MET A 155 -19.44 -24.62 0.37
CA MET A 155 -19.72 -24.72 -1.06
C MET A 155 -19.49 -23.38 -1.77
N ALA A 156 -20.03 -22.28 -1.23
CA ALA A 156 -19.87 -20.96 -1.81
C ALA A 156 -18.38 -20.53 -1.83
N GLY A 157 -17.65 -20.74 -0.73
CA GLY A 157 -16.24 -20.42 -0.63
C GLY A 157 -15.38 -21.17 -1.64
N VAL A 158 -15.58 -22.48 -1.80
CA VAL A 158 -14.86 -23.30 -2.78
C VAL A 158 -15.20 -22.89 -4.22
N LEU A 159 -16.48 -22.67 -4.52
CA LEU A 159 -16.91 -22.22 -5.86
C LEU A 159 -16.32 -20.86 -6.21
N LEU A 160 -16.40 -19.88 -5.30
CA LEU A 160 -15.86 -18.53 -5.51
C LEU A 160 -14.33 -18.55 -5.67
N ALA A 161 -13.61 -19.34 -4.86
CA ALA A 161 -12.17 -19.51 -5.00
C ALA A 161 -11.79 -20.17 -6.34
N ALA A 162 -12.55 -21.18 -6.77
CA ALA A 162 -12.36 -21.81 -8.08
C ALA A 162 -12.62 -20.82 -9.23
N PHE A 163 -13.71 -20.05 -9.16
CA PHE A 163 -13.99 -18.99 -10.15
C PHE A 163 -12.90 -17.93 -10.17
N ALA A 164 -12.40 -17.50 -9.02
CA ALA A 164 -11.28 -16.57 -8.93
C ALA A 164 -10.02 -17.12 -9.63
N GLY A 165 -9.67 -18.38 -9.36
CA GLY A 165 -8.56 -19.07 -10.02
C GLY A 165 -8.73 -19.16 -11.55
N VAL A 166 -9.94 -19.49 -12.02
CA VAL A 166 -10.27 -19.52 -13.45
C VAL A 166 -10.16 -18.12 -14.07
N ARG A 167 -10.65 -17.07 -13.42
CA ARG A 167 -10.52 -15.68 -13.92
C ARG A 167 -9.06 -15.26 -14.01
N ALA A 168 -8.22 -15.62 -13.04
CA ALA A 168 -6.79 -15.31 -13.07
C ALA A 168 -6.04 -16.09 -14.16
N ARG A 169 -6.26 -17.41 -14.28
CA ARG A 169 -5.48 -18.28 -15.17
C ARG A 169 -5.97 -18.34 -16.60
N VAL A 170 -7.29 -18.45 -16.80
CA VAL A 170 -7.88 -18.71 -18.11
C VAL A 170 -8.22 -17.40 -18.82
N TYR A 171 -8.81 -16.46 -18.09
CA TYR A 171 -9.27 -15.19 -18.67
C TYR A 171 -8.26 -14.04 -18.54
N GLY A 172 -7.19 -14.21 -17.76
CA GLY A 172 -6.25 -13.12 -17.46
C GLY A 172 -6.89 -11.91 -16.79
N ASP A 173 -8.06 -12.08 -16.16
CA ASP A 173 -8.83 -11.00 -15.55
C ASP A 173 -8.53 -10.91 -14.05
N GLN A 174 -7.42 -10.24 -13.75
CA GLN A 174 -6.92 -10.11 -12.38
C GLN A 174 -7.86 -9.32 -11.44
N PRO A 175 -8.45 -8.18 -11.84
CA PRO A 175 -9.37 -7.44 -10.96
C PRO A 175 -10.58 -8.29 -10.51
N SER A 176 -11.18 -9.05 -11.42
CA SER A 176 -12.32 -9.91 -11.07
C SER A 176 -11.89 -11.11 -10.22
N ALA A 177 -10.71 -11.68 -10.50
CA ALA A 177 -10.13 -12.73 -9.68
C ALA A 177 -9.90 -12.26 -8.23
N VAL A 178 -9.34 -11.06 -8.05
CA VAL A 178 -9.14 -10.46 -6.74
C VAL A 178 -10.46 -10.20 -6.02
N ALA A 179 -11.47 -9.64 -6.71
CA ALA A 179 -12.77 -9.37 -6.09
C ALA A 179 -13.48 -10.64 -5.60
N LEU A 180 -13.53 -11.68 -6.45
CA LEU A 180 -14.14 -12.97 -6.10
C LEU A 180 -13.32 -13.71 -5.04
N GLY A 181 -11.99 -13.72 -5.19
CA GLY A 181 -11.09 -14.43 -4.29
C GLY A 181 -11.06 -13.81 -2.89
N LEU A 182 -10.97 -12.48 -2.77
CA LEU A 182 -11.07 -11.80 -1.48
C LEU A 182 -12.47 -11.93 -0.89
N GLY A 183 -13.53 -11.81 -1.69
CA GLY A 183 -14.89 -12.00 -1.24
C GLY A 183 -15.19 -13.42 -0.77
N ALA A 184 -14.47 -14.43 -1.26
CA ALA A 184 -14.57 -15.80 -0.78
C ALA A 184 -14.03 -15.97 0.66
N LEU A 185 -13.03 -15.19 1.07
CA LEU A 185 -12.31 -15.44 2.33
C LEU A 185 -13.17 -15.34 3.59
N PRO A 186 -14.04 -14.33 3.77
CA PRO A 186 -14.95 -14.28 4.92
C PRO A 186 -15.90 -15.48 4.97
N VAL A 187 -16.35 -15.95 3.81
CA VAL A 187 -17.24 -17.12 3.70
C VAL A 187 -16.46 -18.40 4.03
N VAL A 188 -15.23 -18.54 3.54
CA VAL A 188 -14.32 -19.65 3.89
C VAL A 188 -13.98 -19.65 5.37
N LEU A 189 -13.79 -18.48 5.99
CA LEU A 189 -13.58 -18.36 7.44
C LEU A 189 -14.76 -18.95 8.22
N CYS A 190 -15.98 -18.61 7.82
CA CYS A 190 -17.19 -19.20 8.39
C CYS A 190 -17.18 -20.72 8.17
N ALA A 191 -17.00 -21.19 6.93
CA ALA A 191 -16.97 -22.62 6.63
C ALA A 191 -15.95 -23.40 7.49
N GLY A 192 -14.73 -22.88 7.62
CA GLY A 192 -13.67 -23.49 8.42
C GLY A 192 -14.02 -23.55 9.91
N SER A 193 -14.67 -22.51 10.43
CA SER A 193 -15.14 -22.48 11.82
C SER A 193 -16.20 -23.54 12.14
N GLY A 194 -16.91 -24.02 11.12
CA GLY A 194 -17.93 -25.08 11.22
C GLY A 194 -17.41 -26.50 11.01
N ILE A 195 -16.11 -26.73 10.80
CA ILE A 195 -15.57 -28.09 10.59
C ILE A 195 -15.79 -28.96 11.83
N VAL A 196 -15.61 -28.39 13.02
CA VAL A 196 -15.83 -29.05 14.31
C VAL A 196 -16.89 -28.26 15.07
N GLY A 197 -17.96 -28.94 15.46
CA GLY A 197 -19.04 -28.35 16.26
C GLY A 197 -18.55 -27.84 17.62
N PRO A 198 -19.13 -26.73 18.13
CA PRO A 198 -18.86 -26.27 19.48
C PRO A 198 -19.40 -27.27 20.52
N ASP A 199 -18.80 -27.25 21.72
CA ASP A 199 -19.31 -28.04 22.84
C ASP A 199 -20.76 -27.66 23.16
N ALA A 200 -21.54 -28.63 23.64
CA ALA A 200 -22.93 -28.42 23.99
C ALA A 200 -23.07 -27.23 24.95
N GLY A 201 -23.93 -26.26 24.60
CA GLY A 201 -24.12 -25.07 25.41
C GLY A 201 -23.20 -23.88 25.06
N HIS A 202 -22.13 -24.08 24.28
CA HIS A 202 -21.19 -23.03 23.88
C HIS A 202 -21.39 -22.59 22.42
N GLY A 203 -20.80 -21.44 22.07
CA GLY A 203 -20.73 -20.93 20.70
C GLY A 203 -19.34 -21.10 20.08
N ALA A 204 -19.10 -20.44 18.95
CA ALA A 204 -17.79 -20.45 18.29
C ALA A 204 -16.66 -19.97 19.23
N GLY A 205 -15.70 -20.85 19.50
CA GLY A 205 -14.57 -20.62 20.41
C GLY A 205 -13.22 -20.55 19.69
N ARG A 206 -12.14 -20.75 20.47
CA ARG A 206 -10.74 -20.63 19.98
C ARG A 206 -10.39 -21.66 18.90
N LEU A 207 -10.88 -22.89 19.05
CA LEU A 207 -10.64 -23.97 18.08
C LEU A 207 -11.35 -23.68 16.75
N GLN A 208 -12.59 -23.21 16.79
CA GLN A 208 -13.35 -22.83 15.59
C GLN A 208 -12.67 -21.66 14.87
N PHE A 209 -12.19 -20.67 15.61
CA PHE A 209 -11.41 -19.57 15.02
C PHE A 209 -10.11 -20.07 14.37
N LEU A 210 -9.36 -20.96 15.03
CA LEU A 210 -8.15 -21.59 14.46
C LEU A 210 -8.47 -22.33 13.15
N LEU A 211 -9.52 -23.16 13.12
CA LEU A 211 -9.92 -23.90 11.93
C LEU A 211 -10.39 -22.98 10.80
N GLY A 212 -11.11 -21.90 11.14
CA GLY A 212 -11.45 -20.82 10.21
C GLY A 212 -10.20 -20.19 9.59
N CYS A 213 -9.24 -19.75 10.41
CA CYS A 213 -7.99 -19.17 9.93
C CYS A 213 -7.19 -20.16 9.07
N LEU A 214 -7.15 -21.44 9.44
CA LEU A 214 -6.47 -22.48 8.68
C LEU A 214 -7.14 -22.70 7.31
N ALA A 215 -8.47 -22.70 7.24
CA ALA A 215 -9.19 -22.80 5.97
C ALA A 215 -8.89 -21.61 5.04
N VAL A 216 -8.91 -20.39 5.59
CA VAL A 216 -8.52 -19.17 4.85
C VAL A 216 -7.07 -19.25 4.41
N LEU A 217 -6.17 -19.76 5.25
CA LEU A 217 -4.76 -19.94 4.91
C LEU A 217 -4.59 -20.87 3.70
N VAL A 218 -5.23 -22.03 3.71
CA VAL A 218 -5.16 -22.98 2.59
C VAL A 218 -5.71 -22.37 1.30
N VAL A 219 -6.88 -21.73 1.36
CA VAL A 219 -7.52 -21.13 0.17
C VAL A 219 -6.70 -19.94 -0.35
N SER A 220 -6.20 -19.07 0.52
CA SER A 220 -5.38 -17.91 0.11
C SER A 220 -4.05 -18.34 -0.50
N VAL A 221 -3.38 -19.37 0.03
CA VAL A 221 -2.19 -19.96 -0.60
C VAL A 221 -2.51 -20.52 -1.97
N ALA A 222 -3.62 -21.24 -2.11
CA ALA A 222 -4.05 -21.75 -3.42
C ALA A 222 -4.29 -20.60 -4.42
N LEU A 223 -4.93 -19.50 -3.99
CA LEU A 223 -5.14 -18.31 -4.83
C LEU A 223 -3.82 -17.62 -5.21
N VAL A 224 -2.84 -17.55 -4.31
CA VAL A 224 -1.48 -17.06 -4.63
C VAL A 224 -0.85 -17.93 -5.72
N VAL A 225 -0.88 -19.26 -5.56
CA VAL A 225 -0.31 -20.20 -6.53
C VAL A 225 -1.03 -20.11 -7.87
N LEU A 226 -2.34 -19.88 -7.87
CA LEU A 226 -3.15 -19.74 -9.08
C LEU A 226 -3.02 -18.37 -9.75
N SER A 227 -2.43 -17.36 -9.11
CA SER A 227 -2.37 -16.00 -9.65
C SER A 227 -1.01 -15.70 -10.29
N PRO A 228 -0.91 -15.48 -11.62
CA PRO A 228 0.37 -15.21 -12.29
C PRO A 228 1.00 -13.85 -11.92
N SER A 229 0.18 -12.84 -11.63
CA SER A 229 0.59 -11.49 -11.25
C SER A 229 -0.48 -10.87 -10.34
N GLY A 230 -0.21 -9.74 -9.69
CA GLY A 230 -1.21 -9.02 -8.90
C GLY A 230 -1.78 -9.81 -7.72
N ASP A 231 -0.99 -10.69 -7.12
CA ASP A 231 -1.39 -11.59 -6.02
C ASP A 231 -1.21 -10.97 -4.63
N ALA A 232 -0.78 -9.70 -4.56
CA ALA A 232 -0.59 -8.97 -3.30
C ALA A 232 -1.76 -9.10 -2.30
N PRO A 233 -3.05 -9.01 -2.72
CA PRO A 233 -4.16 -9.19 -1.78
C PRO A 233 -4.28 -10.62 -1.23
N PHE A 234 -3.92 -11.64 -2.03
CA PHE A 234 -3.91 -13.03 -1.57
C PHE A 234 -2.71 -13.31 -0.66
N ILE A 235 -1.56 -12.67 -0.90
CA ILE A 235 -0.42 -12.69 0.02
C ILE A 235 -0.79 -12.04 1.36
N ALA A 236 -1.52 -10.92 1.33
CA ALA A 236 -2.03 -10.25 2.53
C ALA A 236 -2.94 -11.18 3.34
N ALA A 237 -3.89 -11.83 2.67
CA ALA A 237 -4.77 -12.82 3.30
C ALA A 237 -3.99 -14.02 3.87
N THR A 238 -3.01 -14.54 3.12
CA THR A 238 -2.14 -15.64 3.54
C THR A 238 -1.39 -15.28 4.82
N PHE A 239 -0.77 -14.10 4.86
CA PHE A 239 -0.04 -13.64 6.03
C PHE A 239 -0.96 -13.43 7.24
N ALA A 240 -2.10 -12.76 7.04
CA ALA A 240 -3.07 -12.53 8.11
C ALA A 240 -3.64 -13.84 8.67
N ALA A 241 -3.96 -14.80 7.81
CA ALA A 241 -4.45 -16.12 8.19
C ALA A 241 -3.38 -16.97 8.89
N ALA A 242 -2.12 -16.88 8.46
CA ALA A 242 -1.00 -17.54 9.13
C ALA A 242 -0.78 -17.00 10.55
N VAL A 243 -0.78 -15.67 10.71
CA VAL A 243 -0.66 -15.03 12.03
C VAL A 243 -1.88 -15.35 12.90
N GLY A 244 -3.09 -15.31 12.34
CA GLY A 244 -4.32 -15.70 13.05
C GLY A 244 -4.30 -17.15 13.52
N THR A 245 -3.86 -18.07 12.67
CA THR A 245 -3.69 -19.50 13.00
C THR A 245 -2.67 -19.69 14.12
N LEU A 246 -1.49 -19.04 14.01
CA LEU A 246 -0.45 -19.12 15.02
C LEU A 246 -0.90 -18.51 16.36
N ALA A 247 -1.55 -17.35 16.33
CA ALA A 247 -2.07 -16.69 17.52
C ALA A 247 -3.15 -17.53 18.20
N ALA A 248 -4.08 -18.10 17.43
CA ALA A 248 -5.12 -18.99 17.96
C ALA A 248 -4.53 -20.26 18.56
N PHE A 249 -3.53 -20.87 17.89
CA PHE A 249 -2.83 -22.05 18.39
C PHE A 249 -2.13 -21.78 19.72
N LEU A 250 -1.37 -20.67 19.80
CA LEU A 250 -0.70 -20.26 21.03
C LEU A 250 -1.72 -19.94 22.13
N ALA A 251 -2.85 -19.31 21.81
CA ALA A 251 -3.91 -19.02 22.77
C ALA A 251 -4.63 -20.28 23.28
N ILE A 252 -4.64 -21.37 22.51
CA ILE A 252 -5.15 -22.67 22.97
C ILE A 252 -4.16 -23.30 23.95
N ILE A 253 -2.87 -23.35 23.61
CA ILE A 253 -1.84 -24.01 24.44
C ILE A 253 -1.58 -23.25 25.74
N SER A 254 -1.56 -21.92 25.70
CA SER A 254 -1.32 -21.07 26.86
C SER A 254 -2.59 -20.75 27.66
N GLU A 255 -3.74 -21.26 27.23
CA GLU A 255 -5.07 -20.90 27.73
C GLU A 255 -5.36 -19.38 27.73
N ALA A 256 -4.58 -18.59 26.98
CA ALA A 256 -4.69 -17.13 26.92
C ALA A 256 -6.01 -16.63 26.33
N THR A 257 -6.53 -15.53 26.88
CA THR A 257 -7.74 -14.89 26.37
C THR A 257 -7.51 -14.25 24.99
N ALA A 258 -8.60 -13.96 24.27
CA ALA A 258 -8.51 -13.27 22.98
C ALA A 258 -7.81 -11.91 23.10
N ALA A 259 -8.05 -11.17 24.20
CA ALA A 259 -7.40 -9.90 24.49
C ALA A 259 -5.89 -10.05 24.69
N GLN A 260 -5.45 -11.09 25.40
CA GLN A 260 -4.03 -11.39 25.61
C GLN A 260 -3.34 -11.77 24.29
N ALA A 261 -3.98 -12.60 23.46
CA ALA A 261 -3.46 -12.96 22.14
C ALA A 261 -3.33 -11.72 21.22
N ALA A 262 -4.35 -10.87 21.18
CA ALA A 262 -4.33 -9.61 20.43
C ALA A 262 -3.26 -8.64 20.94
N ALA A 263 -3.08 -8.57 22.27
CA ALA A 263 -2.08 -7.73 22.91
C ALA A 263 -0.65 -8.11 22.54
N VAL A 264 -0.37 -9.39 22.29
CA VAL A 264 0.94 -9.86 21.81
C VAL A 264 1.08 -9.65 20.30
N CYS A 265 0.01 -9.88 19.53
CA CYS A 265 0.04 -9.75 18.07
C CYS A 265 0.34 -8.32 17.62
N ALA A 266 -0.30 -7.32 18.23
CA ALA A 266 -0.16 -5.91 17.84
C ALA A 266 1.30 -5.39 17.86
N PRO A 267 2.04 -5.42 18.97
CA PRO A 267 3.44 -4.99 19.02
C PRO A 267 4.34 -5.85 18.13
N THR A 268 4.10 -7.16 18.07
CA THR A 268 4.91 -8.08 17.25
C THR A 268 4.81 -7.73 15.76
N VAL A 269 3.60 -7.48 15.26
CA VAL A 269 3.37 -7.12 13.86
C VAL A 269 3.89 -5.71 13.54
N ILE A 270 3.72 -4.74 14.44
CA ILE A 270 4.30 -3.39 14.27
C ILE A 270 5.84 -3.45 14.25
N GLY A 271 6.44 -4.26 15.11
CA GLY A 271 7.88 -4.53 15.08
C GLY A 271 8.29 -5.16 13.74
N PHE A 272 7.54 -6.16 13.28
CA PHE A 272 7.78 -6.85 12.02
C PHE A 272 7.72 -5.91 10.80
N MET A 273 6.82 -4.91 10.79
CA MET A 273 6.73 -3.89 9.73
C MET A 273 8.06 -3.21 9.39
N ALA A 274 8.98 -3.07 10.35
CA ALA A 274 10.31 -2.48 10.10
C ALA A 274 11.20 -3.35 9.20
N PHE A 275 10.95 -4.66 9.16
CA PHE A 275 11.76 -5.63 8.43
C PHE A 275 11.17 -6.00 7.06
N LEU A 276 9.94 -5.57 6.77
CA LEU A 276 9.21 -5.87 5.52
C LEU A 276 10.00 -5.54 4.25
N PRO A 277 10.61 -4.34 4.10
CA PRO A 277 11.36 -4.01 2.90
C PRO A 277 12.55 -4.96 2.67
N GLY A 278 13.29 -5.28 3.73
CA GLY A 278 14.43 -6.20 3.67
C GLY A 278 14.02 -7.65 3.41
N LEU A 279 12.85 -8.08 3.91
CA LEU A 279 12.32 -9.42 3.63
C LEU A 279 11.82 -9.52 2.20
N ALA A 280 11.12 -8.50 1.70
CA ALA A 280 10.59 -8.47 0.34
C ALA A 280 11.71 -8.52 -0.71
N THR A 281 12.81 -7.79 -0.50
CA THR A 281 13.97 -7.83 -1.42
C THR A 281 14.63 -9.21 -1.44
N ARG A 282 14.77 -9.86 -0.27
CA ARG A 282 15.31 -11.23 -0.14
C ARG A 282 14.40 -12.27 -0.80
N LEU A 283 13.08 -12.19 -0.57
CA LEU A 283 12.10 -13.11 -1.14
C LEU A 283 11.96 -12.93 -2.66
N ALA A 284 12.10 -11.69 -3.15
CA ALA A 284 12.11 -11.39 -4.58
C ALA A 284 13.44 -11.71 -5.28
N ARG A 285 14.47 -12.12 -4.51
CA ARG A 285 15.83 -12.43 -4.99
C ARG A 285 16.41 -11.31 -5.86
N LEU A 286 16.16 -10.06 -5.49
CA LEU A 286 16.72 -8.93 -6.22
C LEU A 286 18.24 -9.00 -6.16
N PRO A 287 18.96 -8.81 -7.29
CA PRO A 287 20.41 -8.76 -7.28
C PRO A 287 20.82 -7.56 -6.44
N VAL A 288 21.25 -7.82 -5.21
CA VAL A 288 21.86 -6.81 -4.37
C VAL A 288 23.25 -6.61 -4.96
N GLY A 289 23.45 -5.49 -5.65
CA GLY A 289 24.75 -5.05 -6.13
C GLY A 289 25.66 -4.73 -4.94
N TYR A 290 26.05 -5.75 -4.19
CA TYR A 290 27.02 -5.63 -3.13
C TYR A 290 28.39 -5.74 -3.75
N VAL A 291 28.93 -4.59 -4.14
CA VAL A 291 30.33 -4.50 -4.54
C VAL A 291 31.15 -4.42 -3.26
N THR A 292 31.85 -5.50 -2.92
CA THR A 292 32.83 -5.46 -1.82
C THR A 292 33.97 -4.51 -2.17
N PRO A 293 34.59 -3.81 -1.19
CA PRO A 293 35.84 -3.08 -1.44
C PRO A 293 36.95 -3.97 -2.02
N ARG A 294 36.90 -5.28 -1.74
CA ARG A 294 37.76 -6.31 -2.35
C ARG A 294 37.48 -6.54 -3.83
N SER A 295 36.22 -6.53 -4.26
CA SER A 295 35.89 -6.67 -5.68
C SER A 295 36.25 -5.42 -6.46
N LEU A 296 36.17 -4.22 -5.86
CA LEU A 296 36.71 -3.00 -6.47
C LEU A 296 38.22 -3.05 -6.64
N SER A 297 38.97 -3.57 -5.65
CA SER A 297 40.43 -3.72 -5.75
C SER A 297 40.82 -4.83 -6.73
N GLN A 298 40.09 -5.95 -6.77
CA GLN A 298 40.28 -7.00 -7.77
C GLN A 298 39.92 -6.55 -9.20
N GLU A 299 38.88 -5.73 -9.39
CA GLU A 299 38.56 -5.09 -10.68
C GLU A 299 39.62 -4.07 -11.08
N TRP A 300 40.21 -3.35 -10.12
CA TRP A 300 41.30 -2.41 -10.37
C TRP A 300 42.62 -3.13 -10.70
N GLU A 301 42.92 -4.23 -10.01
CA GLU A 301 44.07 -5.10 -10.26
C GLU A 301 43.92 -5.86 -11.59
N ALA A 302 42.75 -6.44 -11.87
CA ALA A 302 42.44 -7.07 -13.16
C ALA A 302 42.42 -6.04 -14.30
N GLY A 303 41.91 -4.83 -14.08
CA GLY A 303 41.97 -3.72 -15.03
C GLY A 303 43.38 -3.16 -15.25
N ALA A 304 44.30 -3.38 -14.30
CA ALA A 304 45.72 -3.06 -14.45
C ALA A 304 46.48 -4.14 -15.23
N GLU A 305 46.12 -5.43 -15.08
CA GLU A 305 46.67 -6.55 -15.85
C GLU A 305 46.18 -6.56 -17.31
N LEU A 306 44.92 -6.20 -17.56
CA LEU A 306 44.31 -6.15 -18.90
C LEU A 306 44.78 -4.95 -19.77
N ARG A 307 45.65 -4.07 -19.26
CA ARG A 307 46.34 -3.07 -20.09
C ARG A 307 47.38 -3.67 -21.04
N GLY A 308 47.56 -4.99 -21.02
CA GLY A 308 48.34 -5.78 -21.96
C GLY A 308 47.51 -6.60 -22.96
N GLY A 309 46.60 -5.99 -23.71
CA GLY A 309 46.24 -6.50 -25.05
C GLY A 309 44.98 -7.37 -25.22
N GLU A 310 44.12 -7.55 -24.23
CA GLU A 310 42.80 -8.19 -24.44
C GLU A 310 41.66 -7.25 -24.00
N GLU A 311 40.63 -7.14 -24.85
CA GLU A 311 39.44 -6.32 -24.59
C GLU A 311 38.79 -6.76 -23.26
N PRO A 312 38.42 -5.82 -22.37
CA PRO A 312 37.79 -6.18 -21.12
C PRO A 312 36.45 -6.85 -21.42
N VAL A 313 36.28 -8.09 -20.96
CA VAL A 313 34.97 -8.74 -20.85
C VAL A 313 34.15 -7.86 -19.91
N GLY A 314 33.27 -7.03 -20.49
CA GLY A 314 32.35 -6.19 -19.73
C GLY A 314 31.51 -7.05 -18.78
N PRO A 315 30.98 -6.48 -17.68
CA PRO A 315 30.07 -7.21 -16.80
C PRO A 315 28.97 -7.84 -17.65
N ASP A 316 28.67 -9.12 -17.38
CA ASP A 316 27.63 -9.89 -18.07
C ASP A 316 26.38 -9.01 -18.26
N PRO A 317 25.81 -8.93 -19.47
CA PRO A 317 24.68 -8.04 -19.73
C PRO A 317 23.55 -8.39 -18.78
N VAL A 318 23.28 -7.47 -17.84
CA VAL A 318 22.19 -7.62 -16.88
C VAL A 318 20.90 -7.64 -17.69
N ASP A 319 20.19 -8.77 -17.65
CA ASP A 319 18.88 -8.93 -18.29
C ASP A 319 17.88 -7.98 -17.60
N GLU A 320 17.71 -6.79 -18.18
CA GLU A 320 16.88 -5.71 -17.67
C GLU A 320 15.42 -6.17 -17.47
N GLU A 321 14.93 -7.07 -18.32
CA GLU A 321 13.57 -7.62 -18.22
C GLU A 321 13.41 -8.51 -16.99
N ARG A 322 14.41 -9.36 -16.70
CA ARG A 322 14.42 -10.19 -15.48
C ARG A 322 14.49 -9.35 -14.22
N VAL A 323 15.36 -8.34 -14.18
CA VAL A 323 15.47 -7.45 -13.03
C VAL A 323 14.19 -6.65 -12.82
N ALA A 324 13.56 -6.16 -13.90
CA ALA A 324 12.29 -5.48 -13.82
C ALA A 324 11.15 -6.39 -13.34
N ALA A 325 11.12 -7.66 -13.77
CA ALA A 325 10.16 -8.65 -13.29
C ALA A 325 10.34 -8.97 -11.80
N GLN A 326 11.59 -9.15 -11.35
CA GLN A 326 11.91 -9.35 -9.92
C GLN A 326 11.56 -8.14 -9.07
N ALA A 327 11.79 -6.93 -9.56
CA ALA A 327 11.42 -5.69 -8.86
C ALA A 327 9.91 -5.54 -8.71
N ARG A 328 9.13 -5.82 -9.77
CA ARG A 328 7.67 -5.86 -9.71
C ARG A 328 7.19 -6.88 -8.68
N ARG A 329 7.77 -8.08 -8.69
CA ARG A 329 7.45 -9.14 -7.72
C ARG A 329 7.74 -8.73 -6.28
N GLY A 330 8.89 -8.07 -6.04
CA GLY A 330 9.24 -7.54 -4.73
C GLY A 330 8.27 -6.47 -4.24
N HIS A 331 7.78 -5.61 -5.13
CA HIS A 331 6.76 -4.61 -4.80
C HIS A 331 5.43 -5.26 -4.42
N GLU A 332 4.98 -6.27 -5.17
CA GLU A 332 3.75 -7.03 -4.86
C GLU A 332 3.85 -7.78 -3.54
N LEU A 333 4.98 -8.46 -3.28
CA LEU A 333 5.24 -9.14 -2.00
C LEU A 333 5.24 -8.16 -0.82
N LEU A 334 5.88 -7.00 -0.97
CA LEU A 334 5.91 -5.96 0.06
C LEU A 334 4.51 -5.43 0.34
N LEU A 335 3.74 -5.13 -0.71
CA LEU A 335 2.36 -4.66 -0.59
C LEU A 335 1.47 -5.70 0.09
N GLY A 336 1.62 -6.97 -0.28
CA GLY A 336 0.88 -8.07 0.32
C GLY A 336 1.22 -8.27 1.79
N LEU A 337 2.51 -8.34 2.15
CA LEU A 337 2.93 -8.46 3.54
C LEU A 337 2.47 -7.27 4.40
N LEU A 338 2.55 -6.05 3.86
CA LEU A 338 2.03 -4.86 4.53
C LEU A 338 0.52 -4.92 4.72
N GLY A 339 -0.22 -5.31 3.68
CA GLY A 339 -1.67 -5.50 3.74
C GLY A 339 -2.07 -6.56 4.77
N GLY A 340 -1.32 -7.65 4.87
CA GLY A 340 -1.53 -8.69 5.88
C GLY A 340 -1.27 -8.17 7.29
N CYS A 341 -0.18 -7.43 7.50
CA CYS A 341 0.10 -6.76 8.78
C CYS A 341 -1.05 -5.82 9.15
N CYS A 342 -1.52 -5.00 8.21
CA CYS A 342 -2.64 -4.08 8.40
C CYS A 342 -3.92 -4.83 8.82
N ALA A 343 -4.25 -5.94 8.15
CA ALA A 343 -5.42 -6.76 8.49
C ALA A 343 -5.32 -7.34 9.92
N VAL A 344 -4.15 -7.84 10.32
CA VAL A 344 -3.93 -8.34 11.69
C VAL A 344 -4.08 -7.22 12.72
N LEU A 345 -3.55 -6.02 12.44
CA LEU A 345 -3.66 -4.89 13.38
C LEU A 345 -5.09 -4.37 13.51
N ILE A 346 -5.88 -4.37 12.43
CA ILE A 346 -7.32 -4.08 12.50
C ILE A 346 -8.03 -5.11 13.38
N GLY A 347 -7.77 -6.41 13.16
CA GLY A 347 -8.35 -7.48 13.98
C GLY A 347 -7.97 -7.38 15.46
N ALA A 348 -6.69 -7.15 15.76
CA ALA A 348 -6.20 -6.97 17.12
C ALA A 348 -6.80 -5.73 17.80
N ALA A 349 -6.89 -4.60 17.10
CA ALA A 349 -7.52 -3.39 17.61
C ALA A 349 -9.03 -3.58 17.85
N GLY A 350 -9.71 -4.35 17.01
CA GLY A 350 -11.10 -4.76 17.25
C GLY A 350 -11.25 -5.54 18.55
N VAL A 351 -10.45 -6.59 18.76
CA VAL A 351 -10.51 -7.37 20.00
C VAL A 351 -10.19 -6.52 21.23
N LEU A 352 -9.11 -5.73 21.17
CA LEU A 352 -8.66 -4.89 22.28
C LEU A 352 -9.64 -3.75 22.60
N GLY A 353 -10.21 -3.10 21.58
CA GLY A 353 -11.14 -1.98 21.73
C GLY A 353 -12.48 -2.38 22.35
N PHE A 354 -12.95 -3.59 22.06
CA PHE A 354 -14.19 -4.14 22.63
C PHE A 354 -13.98 -4.82 24.00
N THR A 355 -12.73 -4.98 24.44
CA THR A 355 -12.42 -5.56 25.76
C THR A 355 -12.66 -4.53 26.88
N HIS A 356 -13.25 -4.97 28.00
CA HIS A 356 -13.43 -4.17 29.22
C HIS A 356 -12.13 -4.00 30.02
N SER A 357 -11.12 -3.38 29.42
CA SER A 357 -9.85 -3.07 30.09
C SER A 357 -9.26 -1.77 29.56
N ALA A 358 -8.95 -0.84 30.47
CA ALA A 358 -8.30 0.43 30.10
C ALA A 358 -6.94 0.19 29.43
N TRP A 359 -6.18 -0.81 29.88
CA TRP A 359 -4.90 -1.18 29.28
C TRP A 359 -5.05 -1.69 27.85
N ALA A 360 -6.08 -2.50 27.59
CA ALA A 360 -6.37 -3.00 26.25
C ALA A 360 -6.77 -1.86 25.30
N GLN A 361 -7.62 -0.94 25.77
CA GLN A 361 -8.03 0.24 25.01
C GLN A 361 -6.87 1.21 24.74
N LEU A 362 -5.97 1.41 25.71
CA LEU A 362 -4.74 2.19 25.51
C LEU A 362 -3.78 1.52 24.52
N LEU A 363 -3.65 0.20 24.56
CA LEU A 363 -2.85 -0.55 23.59
C LEU A 363 -3.44 -0.45 22.18
N ALA A 364 -4.77 -0.54 22.03
CA ALA A 364 -5.46 -0.33 20.76
C ALA A 364 -5.25 1.09 20.23
N LEU A 365 -5.30 2.11 21.10
CA LEU A 365 -5.01 3.50 20.75
C LEU A 365 -3.57 3.65 20.24
N ALA A 366 -2.60 3.13 20.99
CA ALA A 366 -1.19 3.18 20.62
C ALA A 366 -0.93 2.44 19.30
N THR A 367 -1.61 1.31 19.08
CA THR A 367 -1.54 0.52 17.83
C THR A 367 -2.08 1.31 16.64
N GLY A 368 -3.24 1.96 16.79
CA GLY A 368 -3.84 2.80 15.74
C GLY A 368 -2.99 4.03 15.40
N LEU A 369 -2.41 4.69 16.41
CA LEU A 369 -1.53 5.84 16.18
C LEU A 369 -0.18 5.43 15.58
N ALA A 370 0.43 4.35 16.08
CA ALA A 370 1.69 3.84 15.55
C ALA A 370 1.55 3.40 14.09
N THR A 371 0.44 2.76 13.70
CA THR A 371 0.19 2.38 12.31
C THR A 371 0.05 3.58 11.37
N LEU A 372 -0.61 4.65 11.81
CA LEU A 372 -0.66 5.91 11.05
C LEU A 372 0.72 6.54 10.86
N LEU A 373 1.56 6.56 11.91
CA LEU A 373 2.91 7.11 11.82
C LEU A 373 3.82 6.24 10.95
N ARG A 374 3.67 4.92 11.02
CA ARG A 374 4.42 3.96 10.21
C ARG A 374 4.13 4.05 8.71
N ALA A 375 3.02 4.68 8.30
CA ALA A 375 2.78 5.00 6.89
C ALA A 375 3.93 5.79 6.25
N ARG A 376 4.70 6.54 7.05
CA ARG A 376 5.89 7.31 6.61
C ARG A 376 7.07 6.46 6.16
N LEU A 377 7.14 5.19 6.56
CA LEU A 377 8.17 4.27 6.11
C LEU A 377 8.04 3.93 4.62
N PHE A 378 6.85 4.14 4.04
CA PHE A 378 6.52 3.77 2.68
C PHE A 378 6.45 5.00 1.78
N ARG A 379 6.94 4.87 0.55
CA ARG A 379 6.87 5.95 -0.47
C ARG A 379 5.70 5.81 -1.44
N TYR A 380 5.22 4.59 -1.67
CA TYR A 380 4.20 4.33 -2.68
C TYR A 380 2.79 4.57 -2.15
N THR A 381 1.96 5.25 -2.94
CA THR A 381 0.59 5.64 -2.56
C THR A 381 -0.25 4.48 -2.06
N THR A 382 -0.19 3.32 -2.69
CA THR A 382 -0.97 2.13 -2.28
C THR A 382 -0.54 1.62 -0.90
N GLN A 383 0.76 1.63 -0.62
CA GLN A 383 1.30 1.19 0.67
C GLN A 383 0.94 2.18 1.79
N VAL A 384 1.12 3.48 1.52
CA VAL A 384 0.75 4.56 2.44
C VAL A 384 -0.75 4.52 2.72
N ALA A 385 -1.59 4.43 1.67
CA ALA A 385 -3.04 4.35 1.81
C ALA A 385 -3.47 3.12 2.62
N CYS A 386 -2.85 1.97 2.39
CA CYS A 386 -3.13 0.75 3.16
C CYS A 386 -2.86 0.93 4.66
N ALA A 387 -1.69 1.47 5.03
CA ALA A 387 -1.34 1.74 6.43
C ALA A 387 -2.23 2.82 7.07
N VAL A 388 -2.55 3.89 6.33
CA VAL A 388 -3.43 4.96 6.81
C VAL A 388 -4.85 4.45 7.05
N VAL A 389 -5.42 3.72 6.10
CA VAL A 389 -6.76 3.13 6.24
C VAL A 389 -6.80 2.16 7.42
N ALA A 390 -5.75 1.35 7.61
CA ALA A 390 -5.68 0.41 8.73
C ALA A 390 -5.60 1.13 10.09
N GLY A 391 -4.78 2.18 10.21
CA GLY A 391 -4.71 2.97 11.42
C GLY A 391 -6.02 3.69 11.76
N LEU A 392 -6.69 4.26 10.74
CA LEU A 392 -8.01 4.87 10.93
C LEU A 392 -9.09 3.84 11.31
N ALA A 393 -9.07 2.65 10.69
CA ALA A 393 -9.98 1.56 11.03
C ALA A 393 -9.75 1.05 12.45
N ALA A 394 -8.49 0.88 12.88
CA ALA A 394 -8.14 0.51 14.25
C ALA A 394 -8.65 1.53 15.28
N LEU A 395 -8.46 2.84 15.02
CA LEU A 395 -8.97 3.90 15.89
C LEU A 395 -10.51 3.95 15.90
N SER A 396 -11.14 3.70 14.76
CA SER A 396 -12.60 3.66 14.65
C SER A 396 -13.19 2.49 15.42
N LEU A 397 -12.56 1.30 15.36
CA LEU A 397 -12.95 0.14 16.16
C LEU A 397 -12.76 0.37 17.66
N LEU A 398 -11.69 1.08 18.07
CA LEU A 398 -11.51 1.50 19.45
C LEU A 398 -12.65 2.41 19.91
N VAL A 399 -12.94 3.47 19.15
CA VAL A 399 -14.02 4.41 19.50
C VAL A 399 -15.37 3.70 19.56
N LEU A 400 -15.64 2.80 18.60
CA LEU A 400 -16.86 2.00 18.57
C LEU A 400 -16.97 1.08 19.79
N GLY A 401 -15.91 0.34 20.14
CA GLY A 401 -15.89 -0.56 21.28
C GLY A 401 -16.04 0.17 22.61
N VAL A 402 -15.38 1.33 22.77
CA VAL A 402 -15.57 2.18 23.95
C VAL A 402 -16.99 2.72 23.99
N ALA A 403 -17.55 3.20 22.87
CA ALA A 403 -18.90 3.75 22.84
C ALA A 403 -19.98 2.69 23.14
N SER A 404 -19.86 1.47 22.58
CA SER A 404 -20.87 0.41 22.73
C SER A 404 -20.89 -0.24 24.10
N ASN A 405 -19.76 -0.23 24.83
CA ASN A 405 -19.59 -0.99 26.06
C ASN A 405 -19.39 -0.05 27.28
N PRO A 406 -20.46 0.54 27.84
CA PRO A 406 -20.36 1.32 29.07
C PRO A 406 -19.93 0.46 30.27
N PRO A 407 -19.14 1.02 31.22
CA PRO A 407 -18.85 0.35 32.48
C PRO A 407 -20.13 -0.05 33.21
N THR A 408 -20.15 -1.27 33.77
CA THR A 408 -21.32 -1.84 34.44
C THR A 408 -21.83 -0.99 35.59
N GLY A 409 -20.94 -0.31 36.32
CA GLY A 409 -21.32 0.63 37.38
C GLY A 409 -22.21 1.77 36.87
N MET A 410 -21.83 2.40 35.75
CA MET A 410 -22.62 3.47 35.16
C MET A 410 -23.97 2.96 34.62
N LEU A 411 -23.99 1.74 34.09
CA LEU A 411 -25.24 1.13 33.62
C LEU A 411 -26.21 0.84 34.78
N ASN A 412 -25.69 0.42 35.94
CA ASN A 412 -26.49 0.26 37.15
C ASN A 412 -27.04 1.60 37.65
N ASP A 413 -26.21 2.64 37.67
CA ASP A 413 -26.62 4.00 38.07
C ASP A 413 -27.75 4.52 37.17
N PHE A 414 -27.65 4.27 35.86
CA PHE A 414 -28.70 4.57 34.89
C PHE A 414 -30.01 3.84 35.19
N LEU A 415 -29.93 2.54 35.48
CA LEU A 415 -31.10 1.74 35.84
C LEU A 415 -31.73 2.20 37.16
N THR A 416 -30.94 2.79 38.06
CA THR A 416 -31.43 3.43 39.30
C THR A 416 -31.95 4.86 39.10
N GLY A 417 -31.90 5.40 37.88
CA GLY A 417 -32.48 6.70 37.50
C GLY A 417 -31.48 7.85 37.40
N ASP A 418 -30.20 7.64 37.72
CA ASP A 418 -29.15 8.65 37.58
C ASP A 418 -28.46 8.55 36.21
N ARG A 419 -28.68 9.55 35.34
CA ARG A 419 -28.10 9.61 34.00
C ARG A 419 -26.77 10.38 33.95
N THR A 420 -26.43 11.09 35.03
CA THR A 420 -25.27 11.99 35.06
C THR A 420 -23.93 11.33 34.69
N PRO A 421 -23.59 10.09 35.13
CA PRO A 421 -22.31 9.50 34.75
C PRO A 421 -22.22 9.11 33.26
N LEU A 422 -23.33 8.70 32.63
CA LEU A 422 -23.35 8.43 31.19
C LEU A 422 -23.29 9.72 30.38
N ASP A 423 -24.00 10.76 30.80
CA ASP A 423 -23.99 12.06 30.12
C ASP A 423 -22.59 12.67 30.15
N LEU A 424 -21.88 12.57 31.28
CA LEU A 424 -20.50 13.05 31.39
C LEU A 424 -19.54 12.25 30.51
N ARG A 425 -19.69 10.92 30.46
CA ARG A 425 -18.89 10.03 29.60
C ARG A 425 -19.12 10.33 28.13
N THR A 426 -20.39 10.46 27.71
CA THR A 426 -20.74 10.75 26.32
C THR A 426 -20.24 12.13 25.91
N LEU A 427 -20.35 13.13 26.78
CA LEU A 427 -19.80 14.46 26.56
C LEU A 427 -18.27 14.43 26.39
N TRP A 428 -17.57 13.67 27.24
CA TRP A 428 -16.12 13.52 27.14
C TRP A 428 -15.69 12.81 25.85
N LEU A 429 -16.33 11.69 25.50
CA LEU A 429 -16.06 10.98 24.24
C LEU A 429 -16.36 11.85 23.01
N ALA A 430 -17.48 12.58 23.02
CA ALA A 430 -17.83 13.50 21.94
C ALA A 430 -16.79 14.61 21.80
N LEU A 431 -16.34 15.20 22.91
CA LEU A 431 -15.30 16.24 22.89
C LEU A 431 -13.97 15.72 22.32
N VAL A 432 -13.56 14.51 22.71
CA VAL A 432 -12.34 13.86 22.17
C VAL A 432 -12.47 13.63 20.66
N VAL A 433 -13.61 13.12 20.19
CA VAL A 433 -13.84 12.88 18.75
C VAL A 433 -13.89 14.19 17.97
N ILE A 434 -14.58 15.22 18.49
CA ILE A 434 -14.61 16.56 17.87
C ILE A 434 -13.19 17.14 17.78
N GLY A 435 -12.39 17.02 18.85
CA GLY A 435 -11.00 17.43 18.86
C GLY A 435 -10.15 16.71 17.81
N ALA A 436 -10.33 15.39 17.67
CA ALA A 436 -9.65 14.60 16.64
C ALA A 436 -10.06 15.03 15.22
N VAL A 437 -11.35 15.26 14.97
CA VAL A 437 -11.86 15.77 13.68
C VAL A 437 -11.26 17.14 13.37
N ALA A 438 -11.23 18.06 14.35
CA ALA A 438 -10.63 19.38 14.18
C ALA A 438 -9.12 19.29 13.86
N LEU A 439 -8.39 18.42 14.57
CA LEU A 439 -6.96 18.17 14.32
C LEU A 439 -6.72 17.63 12.91
N VAL A 440 -7.43 16.56 12.52
CA VAL A 440 -7.29 15.94 11.19
C VAL A 440 -7.66 16.92 10.08
N THR A 441 -8.73 17.70 10.25
CA THR A 441 -9.14 18.73 9.30
C THR A 441 -8.08 19.81 9.17
N THR A 442 -7.51 20.26 10.27
CA THR A 442 -6.43 21.26 10.27
C THR A 442 -5.22 20.72 9.53
N VAL A 443 -4.78 19.50 9.83
CA VAL A 443 -3.64 18.85 9.15
C VAL A 443 -3.92 18.71 7.66
N ALA A 444 -5.08 18.18 7.28
CA ALA A 444 -5.45 17.93 5.88
C ALA A 444 -5.50 19.22 5.05
N LEU A 445 -5.95 20.34 5.64
CA LEU A 445 -6.08 21.61 4.92
C LEU A 445 -4.79 22.46 4.92
N THR A 446 -3.93 22.31 5.93
CA THR A 446 -2.74 23.16 6.11
C THR A 446 -1.46 22.53 5.59
N VAL A 447 -1.21 21.25 5.89
CA VAL A 447 0.06 20.57 5.57
C VAL A 447 0.34 20.52 4.07
N PRO A 448 -0.62 20.18 3.17
CA PRO A 448 -0.34 20.17 1.73
C PRO A 448 0.02 21.55 1.16
N LYS A 449 -0.48 22.64 1.77
CA LYS A 449 -0.28 24.00 1.26
C LYS A 449 0.99 24.65 1.80
N LYS A 450 1.28 24.47 3.08
CA LYS A 450 2.38 25.15 3.80
C LYS A 450 3.60 24.25 4.00
N GLY A 451 3.46 22.94 3.79
CA GLY A 451 4.45 21.95 4.21
C GLY A 451 4.48 21.76 5.73
N LEU A 452 5.27 20.80 6.19
CA LEU A 452 5.57 20.59 7.60
C LEU A 452 6.87 21.34 7.94
N THR A 453 6.86 22.12 9.03
CA THR A 453 8.11 22.72 9.53
C THR A 453 9.02 21.63 10.12
N PRO A 454 10.35 21.84 10.16
CA PRO A 454 11.29 20.86 10.74
C PRO A 454 10.97 20.48 12.18
N PHE A 455 10.41 21.41 12.96
CA PHE A 455 9.94 21.17 14.32
C PHE A 455 8.85 20.09 14.38
N TRP A 456 7.83 20.18 13.53
CA TRP A 456 6.75 19.19 13.47
C TRP A 456 7.22 17.84 12.92
N GLY A 457 8.15 17.84 11.97
CA GLY A 457 8.83 16.62 11.53
C GLY A 457 9.47 15.89 12.72
N ARG A 458 10.29 16.59 13.50
CA ARG A 458 10.99 16.03 14.66
C ARG A 458 10.05 15.62 15.79
N ALA A 459 9.00 16.41 16.06
CA ALA A 459 7.99 16.07 17.07
C ALA A 459 7.28 14.76 16.73
N LEU A 460 6.99 14.52 15.45
CA LEU A 460 6.35 13.29 14.98
C LEU A 460 7.31 12.09 15.02
N ASP A 461 8.61 12.28 14.80
CA ASP A 461 9.61 11.23 15.00
C ASP A 461 9.73 10.83 16.48
N LEU A 462 9.69 11.81 17.39
CA LEU A 462 9.67 11.54 18.84
C LEU A 462 8.37 10.85 19.27
N ALA A 463 7.23 11.27 18.72
CA ALA A 463 5.95 10.63 18.98
C ALA A 463 5.92 9.18 18.49
N ASP A 464 6.49 8.89 17.31
CA ASP A 464 6.62 7.51 16.80
C ASP A 464 7.49 6.67 17.73
N GLY A 465 8.67 7.18 18.11
CA GLY A 465 9.55 6.50 19.07
C GLY A 465 8.89 6.23 20.42
N PHE A 466 8.15 7.21 20.96
CA PHE A 466 7.41 7.06 22.21
C PHE A 466 6.30 6.02 22.11
N LEU A 467 5.49 6.07 21.05
CA LEU A 467 4.41 5.11 20.82
C LEU A 467 4.96 3.70 20.71
N LEU A 468 6.00 3.48 19.89
CA LEU A 468 6.66 2.18 19.75
C LEU A 468 7.22 1.65 21.08
N LEU A 469 7.84 2.52 21.88
CA LEU A 469 8.36 2.14 23.19
C LEU A 469 7.22 1.78 24.17
N SER A 470 6.10 2.49 24.10
CA SER A 470 4.93 2.26 24.98
C SER A 470 4.17 0.96 24.68
N LEU A 471 4.27 0.40 23.47
CA LEU A 471 3.54 -0.82 23.09
C LEU A 471 3.91 -2.01 24.00
N MET A 472 5.19 -2.14 24.38
CA MET A 472 5.66 -3.27 25.18
C MET A 472 5.16 -3.19 26.64
N PRO A 473 5.30 -2.08 27.37
CA PRO A 473 4.69 -1.93 28.70
C PRO A 473 3.16 -2.12 28.68
N LEU A 474 2.46 -1.57 27.68
CA LEU A 474 1.01 -1.74 27.56
C LEU A 474 0.62 -3.20 27.30
N CYS A 475 1.38 -3.92 26.46
CA CYS A 475 1.22 -5.35 26.26
C CYS A 475 1.35 -6.12 27.59
N LEU A 476 2.41 -5.87 28.35
CA LEU A 476 2.63 -6.51 29.66
C LEU A 476 1.52 -6.20 30.67
N ALA A 477 0.95 -4.99 30.61
CA ALA A 477 -0.20 -4.62 31.44
C ALA A 477 -1.47 -5.41 31.08
N VAL A 478 -1.74 -5.64 29.80
CA VAL A 478 -2.89 -6.45 29.35
C VAL A 478 -2.72 -7.94 29.71
N LEU A 479 -1.48 -8.41 29.79
CA LEU A 479 -1.15 -9.76 30.23
C LEU A 479 -1.20 -9.94 31.76
N ASP A 480 -1.53 -8.89 32.52
CA ASP A 480 -1.55 -8.87 34.00
C ASP A 480 -0.19 -9.19 34.66
N LEU A 481 0.94 -9.04 33.95
CA LEU A 481 2.26 -9.35 34.53
C LEU A 481 2.63 -8.41 35.69
N TYR A 482 2.18 -7.15 35.65
CA TYR A 482 2.46 -6.20 36.74
C TYR A 482 1.75 -6.57 38.04
N SER A 483 0.52 -7.09 37.96
CA SER A 483 -0.22 -7.50 39.15
C SER A 483 0.39 -8.78 39.74
N GLN A 484 0.80 -9.73 38.89
CA GLN A 484 1.53 -10.93 39.29
C GLN A 484 2.86 -10.58 39.97
N ALA A 485 3.69 -9.72 39.37
CA ALA A 485 4.96 -9.30 39.96
C ALA A 485 4.77 -8.60 41.32
N ARG A 486 3.76 -7.72 41.43
CA ARG A 486 3.42 -7.06 42.69
C ARG A 486 3.03 -8.07 43.77
N SER A 487 2.22 -9.08 43.42
CA SER A 487 1.77 -10.12 44.35
C SER A 487 2.92 -10.98 44.91
N MET A 488 3.96 -11.22 44.10
CA MET A 488 5.17 -11.95 44.53
C MET A 488 6.06 -11.16 45.47
N THR A 489 6.03 -9.82 45.39
CA THR A 489 6.84 -8.94 46.27
C THR A 489 6.13 -8.52 47.55
N SER A 490 4.81 -8.72 47.63
CA SER A 490 3.98 -8.35 48.78
C SER A 490 3.66 -9.51 49.74
N GLY A 491 4.17 -10.72 49.45
CA GLY A 491 4.19 -11.86 50.37
C GLY A 491 5.56 -12.00 51.00
#